data_AF-A0A151BSA0-F1
#
_entry.id   AF-A0A151BSA0-F1
#
_cell.length_a   1.000
_cell.length_b   1.000
_cell.length_c   1.000
_cell.angle_alpha   90.00
_cell.angle_beta   90.00
_cell.angle_gamma   90.00
#
_symmetry.space_group_name_H-M   'P 1'
#
loop_
_entity.id
_entity.type
_entity.pdbx_description
1 polymer ?
#
loop_
_entity_poly.entity_id
_entity_poly.type
_entity_poly.pdbx_seq_one_letter_code
_entity_poly.pdbx_strand_id
1 'polypeptide(L)'
;MANEFEDDPLNGAALLPRLKGKESVAFPYKKNGIWKPSLDRGKPTVMELMQESLSKFGLLKNETKVYLYLARFGGQKAQRVSEALSIHRTETYKILRKLEKMGLIYRVLDKPAKFVALPIDQALSNLIEIKRQRLMLLEKTKEEIVKLWRSLPRPTENSEAEKESFQILKGMLRINAKASEIIRKAKKEVFIVATDDKLFQMFHSGVLDELKKNSRRINVKLLTNYSLKSHFIVKKIQLNEKEFSYTELNIPSFILVDEEEILFFLEDHINNKKEFRAMWTNQKEIIKALRILRFFSVKNEKTAKRLKVSMNL
;
A
#
# COMPACT_ATOMS: atom_id res chain seq x y z
N MET A 1 20.72 -21.28 1.21
CA MET A 1 19.38 -20.79 0.85
C MET A 1 19.11 -19.53 1.67
N ALA A 2 19.60 -18.39 1.21
CA ALA A 2 19.44 -17.10 1.86
C ALA A 2 19.46 -16.03 0.76
N ASN A 3 18.66 -14.97 0.94
CA ASN A 3 18.52 -13.75 0.11
C ASN A 3 17.61 -13.81 -1.13
N GLU A 4 16.31 -14.06 -0.94
CA GLU A 4 15.27 -13.69 -1.93
C GLU A 4 14.21 -12.70 -1.36
N PHE A 5 14.40 -12.18 -0.14
CA PHE A 5 13.35 -11.41 0.56
C PHE A 5 13.63 -9.89 0.71
N GLU A 6 14.80 -9.38 0.31
CA GLU A 6 15.12 -7.95 0.52
C GLU A 6 14.76 -7.03 -0.67
N ASP A 7 14.46 -7.57 -1.84
CA ASP A 7 14.16 -6.79 -3.05
C ASP A 7 12.72 -7.00 -3.54
N ASP A 8 11.69 -6.72 -2.72
CA ASP A 8 10.31 -6.60 -3.24
C ASP A 8 10.01 -5.13 -3.64
N PRO A 9 10.01 -4.80 -4.95
CA PRO A 9 9.79 -3.44 -5.46
C PRO A 9 8.34 -2.94 -5.30
N LEU A 10 7.44 -3.71 -4.70
CA LEU A 10 6.06 -3.29 -4.43
C LEU A 10 5.94 -2.25 -3.31
N ASN A 11 7.01 -1.99 -2.53
CA ASN A 11 6.98 -1.05 -1.41
C ASN A 11 6.84 0.44 -1.82
N GLY A 12 6.78 0.74 -3.13
CA GLY A 12 6.64 2.09 -3.68
C GLY A 12 5.72 2.18 -4.89
N ALA A 13 4.55 1.51 -4.84
CA ALA A 13 3.58 1.49 -5.94
C ALA A 13 2.92 2.87 -6.20
N ALA A 14 3.67 3.79 -6.81
CA ALA A 14 3.09 4.84 -7.64
C ALA A 14 2.49 4.17 -8.88
N LEU A 15 1.16 4.24 -9.02
CA LEU A 15 0.46 4.00 -10.27
C LEU A 15 1.11 4.86 -11.36
N LEU A 16 1.26 4.32 -12.58
CA LEU A 16 1.82 5.04 -13.72
C LEU A 16 1.24 6.47 -13.80
N PRO A 17 2.06 7.52 -13.98
CA PRO A 17 1.53 8.84 -14.21
C PRO A 17 0.58 8.79 -15.42
N ARG A 18 -0.63 9.33 -15.27
CA ARG A 18 -1.59 9.43 -16.38
C ARG A 18 -0.91 10.17 -17.52
N LEU A 19 -0.65 9.47 -18.63
CA LEU A 19 -0.11 10.05 -19.85
C LEU A 19 -1.13 11.07 -20.40
N LYS A 20 -1.01 12.32 -19.98
CA LYS A 20 -1.71 13.44 -20.61
C LYS A 20 -0.92 13.83 -21.85
N GLY A 21 -1.46 13.47 -23.02
CA GLY A 21 -1.01 13.92 -24.34
C GLY A 21 0.27 13.25 -24.86
N LYS A 22 0.43 13.23 -26.19
CA LYS A 22 1.62 12.71 -26.91
C LYS A 22 2.93 13.44 -26.60
N GLU A 23 2.91 14.47 -25.77
CA GLU A 23 4.03 15.40 -25.53
C GLU A 23 4.88 15.07 -24.29
N SER A 24 4.45 14.16 -23.41
CA SER A 24 5.11 13.90 -22.11
C SER A 24 6.11 12.74 -22.11
N VAL A 25 6.20 11.97 -23.20
CA VAL A 25 7.12 10.82 -23.31
C VAL A 25 7.80 10.84 -24.67
N ALA A 26 9.12 10.61 -24.66
CA ALA A 26 9.90 10.62 -25.87
C ALA A 26 9.81 9.24 -26.56
N PHE A 27 9.36 9.24 -27.82
CA PHE A 27 9.22 8.02 -28.61
C PHE A 27 10.50 7.79 -29.42
N PRO A 28 11.06 6.57 -29.41
CA PRO A 28 12.19 6.26 -30.29
C PRO A 28 11.76 6.42 -31.76
N TYR A 29 12.69 6.80 -32.64
CA TYR A 29 12.43 6.98 -34.08
C TYR A 29 13.34 6.09 -34.92
N LYS A 30 12.92 5.83 -36.17
CA LYS A 30 13.58 4.88 -37.08
C LYS A 30 14.49 5.62 -38.05
N LYS A 31 15.79 5.31 -38.07
CA LYS A 31 16.76 5.80 -39.09
C LYS A 31 17.57 4.63 -39.63
N ASN A 32 17.50 4.39 -40.94
CA ASN A 32 18.19 3.28 -41.64
C ASN A 32 17.89 1.89 -41.04
N GLY A 33 16.62 1.62 -40.68
CA GLY A 33 16.22 0.34 -40.09
C GLY A 33 16.65 0.13 -38.63
N ILE A 34 17.45 1.04 -38.06
CA ILE A 34 17.95 1.01 -36.68
C ILE A 34 17.14 2.04 -35.86
N TRP A 35 16.64 1.63 -34.70
CA TRP A 35 15.95 2.54 -33.80
C TRP A 35 16.97 3.35 -33.00
N LYS A 36 16.88 4.67 -33.09
CA LYS A 36 17.69 5.58 -32.26
C LYS A 36 16.84 6.09 -31.09
N PRO A 37 17.41 6.20 -29.87
CA PRO A 37 16.76 6.89 -28.76
C PRO A 37 16.41 8.32 -29.18
N SER A 38 15.24 8.80 -28.77
CA SER A 38 14.88 10.21 -28.90
C SER A 38 15.87 11.06 -28.11
N LEU A 39 16.44 12.08 -28.75
CA LEU A 39 17.51 12.92 -28.20
C LEU A 39 16.98 13.97 -27.20
N ASP A 40 15.84 13.72 -26.57
CA ASP A 40 15.21 14.62 -25.59
C ASP A 40 15.76 14.28 -24.19
N ARG A 41 16.85 14.95 -23.79
CA ARG A 41 17.66 14.61 -22.60
C ARG A 41 16.95 14.77 -21.24
N GLY A 42 15.68 15.17 -21.22
CA GLY A 42 14.91 15.43 -19.99
C GLY A 42 13.65 14.58 -19.79
N LYS A 43 13.28 13.70 -20.73
CA LYS A 43 12.06 12.87 -20.63
C LYS A 43 12.42 11.39 -20.67
N PRO A 44 11.90 10.55 -19.75
CA PRO A 44 12.14 9.11 -19.82
C PRO A 44 11.53 8.55 -21.10
N THR A 45 12.26 7.68 -21.78
CA THR A 45 11.78 7.00 -22.99
C THR A 45 10.68 6.00 -22.60
N VAL A 46 9.72 5.73 -23.48
CA VAL A 46 8.69 4.67 -23.26
C VAL A 46 9.32 3.34 -22.80
N MET A 47 10.48 3.00 -23.36
CA MET A 47 11.24 1.80 -23.02
C MET A 47 11.78 1.81 -21.58
N GLU A 48 12.19 2.96 -21.06
CA GLU A 48 12.68 3.11 -19.70
C GLU A 48 11.53 2.98 -18.69
N LEU A 49 10.38 3.60 -18.99
CA LEU A 49 9.16 3.45 -18.19
C LEU A 49 8.66 2.00 -18.15
N MET A 50 8.73 1.29 -19.28
CA MET A 50 8.41 -0.14 -19.34
C MET A 50 9.40 -0.97 -18.53
N GLN A 51 10.70 -0.65 -18.60
CA GLN A 51 11.71 -1.36 -17.82
C GLN A 51 11.49 -1.20 -16.31
N GLU A 52 11.23 0.03 -15.86
CA GLU A 52 10.94 0.33 -14.46
C GLU A 52 9.66 -0.37 -14.00
N SER A 53 8.61 -0.34 -14.83
CA SER A 53 7.33 -0.99 -14.51
C SER A 53 7.46 -2.50 -14.40
N LEU A 54 8.14 -3.15 -15.36
CA LEU A 54 8.37 -4.60 -15.33
C LEU A 54 9.25 -5.02 -14.15
N SER A 55 10.13 -4.12 -13.68
CA SER A 55 10.89 -4.35 -12.45
C SER A 55 9.97 -4.48 -11.24
N LYS A 56 8.89 -3.68 -11.15
CA LYS A 56 7.85 -3.81 -10.11
C LYS A 56 7.11 -5.16 -10.15
N PHE A 57 7.07 -5.82 -11.31
CA PHE A 57 6.53 -7.17 -11.45
C PHE A 57 7.51 -8.28 -11.06
N GLY A 58 8.75 -7.96 -10.68
CA GLY A 58 9.74 -8.91 -10.18
C GLY A 58 10.75 -9.40 -11.22
N LEU A 59 10.87 -8.71 -12.36
CA LEU A 59 11.89 -8.99 -13.37
C LEU A 59 13.16 -8.17 -13.13
N LEU A 60 14.33 -8.80 -13.23
CA LEU A 60 15.61 -8.08 -13.16
C LEU A 60 15.87 -7.27 -14.45
N LYS A 61 16.73 -6.25 -14.35
CA LYS A 61 17.07 -5.36 -15.49
C LYS A 61 17.44 -6.12 -16.77
N ASN A 62 18.27 -7.16 -16.67
CA ASN A 62 18.70 -7.93 -17.83
C ASN A 62 17.60 -8.86 -18.37
N GLU A 63 16.75 -9.40 -17.50
CA GLU A 63 15.59 -10.22 -17.87
C GLU A 63 14.57 -9.40 -18.65
N THR A 64 14.30 -8.20 -18.16
CA THR A 64 13.41 -7.23 -18.81
C THR A 64 13.93 -6.82 -20.19
N LYS A 65 15.24 -6.57 -20.32
CA LYS A 65 15.87 -6.27 -21.62
C LYS A 65 15.71 -7.42 -22.60
N VAL A 66 15.97 -8.66 -22.16
CA VAL A 66 15.83 -9.86 -23.01
C VAL A 66 14.38 -10.07 -23.44
N TYR A 67 13.43 -9.95 -22.51
CA TYR A 67 12.01 -10.08 -22.81
C TYR A 67 11.53 -9.02 -23.81
N LEU A 68 11.82 -7.73 -23.55
CA LEU A 68 11.41 -6.63 -24.44
C LEU A 68 12.06 -6.74 -25.83
N TYR A 69 13.30 -7.23 -25.90
CA TYR A 69 13.97 -7.51 -27.17
C TYR A 69 13.22 -8.58 -27.97
N LEU A 70 12.91 -9.71 -27.34
CA LEU A 70 12.15 -10.79 -28.00
C LEU A 70 10.72 -10.36 -28.37
N ALA A 71 10.06 -9.57 -27.54
CA ALA A 71 8.71 -9.06 -27.82
C ALA A 71 8.70 -8.09 -29.00
N ARG A 72 9.77 -7.30 -29.20
CA ARG A 72 9.85 -6.29 -30.27
C ARG A 72 10.44 -6.80 -31.57
N PHE A 73 11.41 -7.72 -31.51
CA PHE A 73 12.15 -8.25 -32.66
C PHE A 73 11.74 -9.68 -33.04
N GLY A 74 10.72 -10.23 -32.38
CA GLY A 74 10.20 -11.57 -32.62
C GLY A 74 11.13 -12.68 -32.15
N GLY A 75 10.86 -13.89 -32.63
CA GLY A 75 11.62 -15.08 -32.26
C GLY A 75 13.09 -15.01 -32.62
N GLN A 76 13.99 -15.12 -31.64
CA GLN A 76 15.44 -15.05 -31.87
C GLN A 76 16.19 -16.22 -31.22
N LYS A 77 17.36 -16.54 -31.77
CA LYS A 77 18.30 -17.51 -31.19
C LYS A 77 19.04 -16.89 -30.01
N ALA A 78 19.38 -17.69 -29.01
CA ALA A 78 20.09 -17.21 -27.82
C ALA A 78 21.40 -16.45 -28.14
N GLN A 79 22.13 -16.90 -29.17
CA GLN A 79 23.33 -16.21 -29.63
C GLN A 79 23.06 -14.78 -30.10
N ARG A 80 22.00 -14.58 -30.89
CA ARG A 80 21.63 -13.25 -31.41
C ARG A 80 21.13 -12.33 -30.31
N VAL A 81 20.43 -12.86 -29.31
CA VAL A 81 20.03 -12.13 -28.11
C VAL A 81 21.25 -11.67 -27.30
N SER A 82 22.22 -12.57 -27.11
CA SER A 82 23.48 -12.28 -26.40
C SER A 82 24.29 -11.18 -27.10
N GLU A 83 24.43 -11.27 -28.42
CA GLU A 83 25.13 -10.26 -29.24
C GLU A 83 24.40 -8.91 -29.26
N ALA A 84 23.07 -8.90 -29.42
CA ALA A 84 22.30 -7.67 -29.52
C ALA A 84 22.20 -6.89 -28.21
N LEU A 85 22.24 -7.58 -27.07
CA LEU A 85 22.12 -6.97 -25.74
C LEU A 85 23.46 -6.86 -25.00
N SER A 86 24.56 -7.30 -25.62
CA SER A 86 25.89 -7.38 -25.02
C SER A 86 25.88 -8.11 -23.67
N ILE A 87 25.08 -9.16 -23.55
CA ILE A 87 24.99 -10.01 -22.35
C ILE A 87 25.81 -11.27 -22.61
N HIS A 88 26.60 -11.70 -21.63
CA HIS A 88 27.40 -12.93 -21.75
C HIS A 88 26.54 -14.14 -22.14
N ARG A 89 27.06 -15.03 -23.00
CA ARG A 89 26.27 -16.16 -23.54
C ARG A 89 25.68 -17.04 -22.44
N THR A 90 26.48 -17.40 -21.43
CA THR A 90 26.03 -18.23 -20.30
C THR A 90 24.87 -17.57 -19.54
N GLU A 91 24.94 -16.25 -19.35
CA GLU A 91 23.91 -15.50 -18.63
C GLU A 91 22.64 -15.37 -19.46
N THR A 92 22.77 -15.19 -20.77
CA THR A 92 21.63 -15.19 -21.70
C THR A 92 20.86 -16.51 -21.64
N TYR A 93 21.55 -17.65 -21.61
CA TYR A 93 20.88 -18.95 -21.46
C TYR A 93 20.17 -19.11 -20.11
N LYS A 94 20.76 -18.62 -19.01
CA LYS A 94 20.11 -18.64 -17.69
C LYS A 94 18.84 -17.80 -17.70
N ILE A 95 18.91 -16.58 -18.23
CA ILE A 95 17.78 -15.66 -18.35
C ILE A 95 16.68 -16.28 -19.21
N LEU A 96 17.00 -16.81 -20.39
CA LEU A 96 16.02 -17.45 -21.27
C LEU A 96 15.31 -18.63 -20.59
N ARG A 97 16.06 -19.51 -19.90
CA ARG A 97 15.45 -20.61 -19.13
C ARG A 97 14.55 -20.10 -18.00
N LYS A 98 14.93 -19.02 -17.32
CA LYS A 98 14.11 -18.44 -16.25
C LYS A 98 12.83 -17.82 -16.80
N LEU A 99 12.93 -17.03 -17.88
CA LEU A 99 11.78 -16.46 -18.58
C LEU A 99 10.84 -17.55 -19.13
N GLU A 100 11.39 -18.67 -19.61
CA GLU A 100 10.60 -19.82 -20.08
C GLU A 100 9.85 -20.49 -18.92
N LYS A 101 10.52 -20.73 -17.78
CA LYS A 101 9.88 -21.26 -16.56
C LYS A 101 8.78 -20.35 -16.03
N MET A 102 8.94 -19.04 -16.17
CA MET A 102 7.94 -18.03 -15.77
C MET A 102 6.79 -17.91 -16.79
N GLY A 103 6.85 -18.64 -17.92
CA GLY A 103 5.82 -18.57 -18.96
C GLY A 103 5.80 -17.22 -19.69
N LEU A 104 6.93 -16.53 -19.78
CA LEU A 104 7.06 -15.24 -20.50
C LEU A 104 7.57 -15.41 -21.92
N ILE A 105 8.28 -16.50 -22.17
CA ILE A 105 8.74 -16.89 -23.49
C ILE A 105 8.46 -18.37 -23.69
N TYR A 106 8.35 -18.81 -24.94
CA TYR A 106 8.33 -20.22 -25.30
C TYR A 106 9.45 -20.54 -26.28
N ARG A 107 9.94 -21.76 -26.20
CA ARG A 107 10.96 -22.29 -27.10
C ARG A 107 10.30 -22.99 -28.27
N VAL A 108 10.61 -22.55 -29.48
CA VAL A 108 10.26 -23.25 -30.71
C VAL A 108 11.34 -24.28 -31.01
N LEU A 109 10.92 -25.51 -31.30
CA LEU A 109 11.80 -26.63 -31.67
C LEU A 109 12.41 -26.38 -33.05
N ASP A 110 13.44 -25.53 -33.07
CA ASP A 110 14.28 -25.22 -34.22
C ASP A 110 15.73 -25.64 -33.93
N LYS A 111 16.57 -25.83 -34.95
CA LYS A 111 17.99 -26.18 -34.80
C LYS A 111 18.87 -25.04 -35.34
N PRO A 112 19.49 -24.21 -34.48
CA PRO A 112 19.36 -24.13 -33.01
C PRO A 112 18.06 -23.46 -32.55
N ALA A 113 17.66 -23.75 -31.30
CA ALA A 113 16.38 -23.35 -30.73
C ALA A 113 16.14 -21.83 -30.80
N LYS A 114 14.92 -21.47 -31.20
CA LYS A 114 14.43 -20.08 -31.20
C LYS A 114 13.56 -19.85 -29.98
N PHE A 115 13.73 -18.69 -29.37
CA PHE A 115 12.93 -18.24 -28.24
C PHE A 115 12.01 -17.12 -28.71
N VAL A 116 10.73 -17.24 -28.41
CA VAL A 116 9.70 -16.28 -28.79
C VAL A 116 9.05 -15.76 -27.52
N ALA A 117 8.90 -14.44 -27.41
CA ALA A 117 8.17 -13.85 -26.29
C ALA A 117 6.67 -14.00 -26.47
N LEU A 118 5.96 -14.22 -25.36
CA LEU A 118 4.51 -14.06 -25.35
C LEU A 118 4.13 -12.58 -25.54
N PRO A 119 2.90 -12.30 -26.00
CA PRO A 119 2.31 -10.97 -25.93
C PRO A 119 2.39 -10.38 -24.51
N ILE A 120 2.64 -9.07 -24.41
CA ILE A 120 2.92 -8.40 -23.13
C ILE A 120 1.76 -8.45 -22.14
N ASP A 121 0.53 -8.45 -22.63
CA ASP A 121 -0.68 -8.68 -21.84
C ASP A 121 -0.67 -10.06 -21.18
N GLN A 122 -0.44 -11.12 -21.94
CA GLN A 122 -0.38 -12.49 -21.43
C GLN A 122 0.80 -12.70 -20.47
N ALA A 123 1.96 -12.15 -20.81
CA ALA A 123 3.14 -12.21 -19.95
C ALA A 123 2.90 -11.53 -18.59
N LEU A 124 2.25 -10.36 -18.58
CA LEU A 124 1.88 -9.68 -17.34
C LEU A 124 0.84 -10.48 -16.54
N SER A 125 -0.15 -11.09 -17.19
CA SER A 125 -1.11 -11.99 -16.52
C SER A 125 -0.40 -13.17 -15.86
N ASN A 126 0.58 -13.79 -16.52
CA ASN A 126 1.36 -14.89 -15.95
C ASN A 126 2.17 -14.44 -14.73
N LEU A 127 2.80 -13.26 -14.77
CA LEU A 127 3.51 -12.71 -13.61
C LEU A 127 2.59 -12.48 -12.40
N ILE A 128 1.38 -11.97 -12.65
CA ILE A 128 0.38 -11.76 -11.60
C ILE A 128 -0.04 -13.11 -11.00
N GLU A 129 -0.29 -14.12 -11.84
CA GLU A 129 -0.73 -15.44 -11.39
C GLU A 129 0.35 -16.15 -10.56
N ILE A 130 1.63 -16.06 -10.96
CA ILE A 130 2.76 -16.58 -10.16
C ILE A 130 2.77 -15.95 -8.76
N LYS A 131 2.58 -14.64 -8.66
CA LYS A 131 2.52 -13.94 -7.36
C LYS A 131 1.31 -14.38 -6.54
N ARG A 132 0.15 -14.56 -7.19
CA ARG A 132 -1.09 -15.03 -6.54
C ARG A 132 -0.92 -16.44 -5.95
N GLN A 133 -0.33 -17.36 -6.71
CA GLN A 133 -0.06 -18.72 -6.22
C GLN A 133 0.90 -18.72 -5.03
N ARG A 134 1.95 -17.88 -5.07
CA ARG A 134 2.86 -17.71 -3.93
C ARG A 134 2.15 -17.16 -2.70
N LEU A 135 1.25 -16.18 -2.87
CA LEU A 135 0.44 -15.64 -1.78
C LEU A 135 -0.44 -16.73 -1.15
N MET A 136 -1.13 -17.52 -1.96
CA MET A 136 -1.98 -18.63 -1.48
C MET A 136 -1.18 -19.65 -0.68
N LEU A 137 0.04 -19.99 -1.12
CA LEU A 137 0.93 -20.89 -0.38
C LEU A 137 1.33 -20.29 0.98
N LEU A 138 1.71 -19.01 1.01
CA LEU A 138 2.08 -18.32 2.24
C LEU A 138 0.90 -18.24 3.23
N GLU A 139 -0.31 -18.00 2.74
CA GLU A 139 -1.54 -18.01 3.56
C GLU A 139 -1.77 -19.39 4.19
N LYS A 140 -1.63 -20.47 3.41
CA LYS A 140 -1.74 -21.83 3.92
C LYS A 140 -0.67 -22.15 4.97
N THR A 141 0.59 -21.84 4.69
CA THR A 141 1.70 -22.06 5.64
C THR A 141 1.50 -21.25 6.92
N LYS A 142 0.97 -20.02 6.84
CA LYS A 142 0.60 -19.24 8.03
C LYS A 142 -0.42 -19.97 8.90
N GLU A 143 -1.48 -20.53 8.30
CA GLU A 143 -2.49 -21.28 9.05
C GLU A 143 -1.90 -22.50 9.75
N GLU A 144 -1.01 -23.23 9.07
CA GLU A 144 -0.30 -24.39 9.63
C GLU A 144 0.60 -23.98 10.82
N ILE A 145 1.38 -22.90 10.67
CA ILE A 145 2.23 -22.37 11.74
C ILE A 145 1.38 -21.94 12.95
N VAL A 146 0.25 -21.26 12.72
CA VAL A 146 -0.64 -20.84 13.81
C VAL A 146 -1.26 -22.04 14.53
N LYS A 147 -1.61 -23.11 13.81
CA LYS A 147 -2.10 -24.36 14.41
C LYS A 147 -1.02 -25.01 15.29
N LEU A 148 0.20 -25.13 14.78
CA LEU A 148 1.35 -25.65 15.53
C LEU A 148 1.64 -24.80 16.77
N TRP A 149 1.62 -23.47 16.65
CA TRP A 149 1.81 -22.55 17.77
C TRP A 149 0.75 -22.74 18.85
N ARG A 150 -0.52 -22.95 18.48
CA ARG A 150 -1.62 -23.18 19.43
C ARG A 150 -1.54 -24.54 20.14
N SER A 151 -0.91 -25.55 19.52
CA SER A 151 -0.71 -26.86 20.16
C SER A 151 0.42 -26.87 21.20
N LEU A 152 1.24 -25.83 21.27
CA LEU A 152 2.28 -25.74 22.27
C LEU A 152 1.65 -25.54 23.67
N PRO A 153 2.10 -26.27 24.70
CA PRO A 153 1.65 -26.07 26.07
C PRO A 153 1.90 -24.62 26.48
N ARG A 154 0.84 -23.92 26.91
CA ARG A 154 0.99 -22.61 27.52
C ARG A 154 1.34 -22.79 29.00
N PRO A 155 2.38 -22.12 29.51
CA PRO A 155 2.51 -21.94 30.95
C PRO A 155 1.19 -21.34 31.45
N THR A 156 0.61 -21.93 32.50
CA THR A 156 -0.56 -21.41 33.20
C THR A 156 -0.21 -20.08 33.87
N GLU A 157 -0.10 -19.01 33.09
CA GLU A 157 -0.24 -17.66 33.63
C GLU A 157 -1.72 -17.43 33.89
N ASN A 158 -2.12 -17.64 35.14
CA ASN A 158 -3.31 -17.02 35.70
C ASN A 158 -3.22 -15.51 35.49
N SER A 159 -3.84 -14.99 34.41
CA SER A 159 -4.41 -13.64 34.29
C SER A 159 -4.81 -13.35 32.83
N GLU A 160 -5.94 -13.93 32.41
CA GLU A 160 -6.78 -13.37 31.34
C GLU A 160 -7.58 -12.13 31.81
N ALA A 161 -7.20 -11.53 32.94
CA ALA A 161 -7.43 -10.11 33.12
C ALA A 161 -6.59 -9.43 32.03
N GLU A 162 -7.23 -8.84 31.03
CA GLU A 162 -6.61 -7.99 30.01
C GLU A 162 -5.55 -7.12 30.69
N LYS A 163 -4.27 -7.51 30.61
CA LYS A 163 -3.19 -6.74 31.22
C LYS A 163 -3.24 -5.38 30.52
N GLU A 164 -3.62 -4.34 31.25
CA GLU A 164 -3.55 -2.98 30.76
C GLU A 164 -2.11 -2.76 30.29
N SER A 165 -1.96 -2.34 29.04
CA SER A 165 -0.67 -2.30 28.37
C SER A 165 -0.50 -1.06 27.52
N PHE A 166 0.77 -0.75 27.26
CA PHE A 166 1.20 0.33 26.41
C PHE A 166 2.10 -0.22 25.33
N GLN A 167 1.82 0.15 24.09
CA GLN A 167 2.65 -0.22 22.96
C GLN A 167 3.01 1.00 22.13
N ILE A 168 4.31 1.27 22.01
CA ILE A 168 4.82 2.26 21.06
C ILE A 168 5.08 1.57 19.72
N LEU A 169 4.37 2.03 18.70
CA LEU A 169 4.47 1.57 17.33
C LEU A 169 5.35 2.54 16.55
N LYS A 170 6.29 1.99 15.77
CA LYS A 170 7.16 2.75 14.88
C LYS A 170 6.94 2.30 13.44
N GLY A 171 6.83 3.27 12.54
CA GLY A 171 6.67 3.05 11.10
C GLY A 171 5.21 2.91 10.65
N MET A 172 4.90 3.46 9.48
CA MET A 172 3.54 3.51 8.94
C MET A 172 2.88 2.13 8.83
N LEU A 173 3.61 1.10 8.38
CA LEU A 173 3.03 -0.24 8.17
C LEU A 173 2.49 -0.83 9.48
N ARG A 174 3.24 -0.76 10.58
CA ARG A 174 2.81 -1.26 11.89
C ARG A 174 1.64 -0.45 12.44
N ILE A 175 1.70 0.86 12.29
CA ILE A 175 0.65 1.78 12.74
C ILE A 175 -0.66 1.50 12.00
N ASN A 176 -0.62 1.42 10.66
CA ASN A 176 -1.78 1.13 9.83
C ASN A 176 -2.34 -0.27 10.12
N ALA A 177 -1.47 -1.28 10.29
CA ALA A 177 -1.89 -2.63 10.64
C ALA A 177 -2.64 -2.66 11.99
N LYS A 178 -2.14 -1.94 13.01
CA LYS A 178 -2.82 -1.84 14.31
C LYS A 178 -4.13 -1.06 14.20
N ALA A 179 -4.15 0.06 13.46
CA ALA A 179 -5.37 0.84 13.23
C ALA A 179 -6.47 -0.02 12.57
N SER A 180 -6.13 -0.76 11.51
CA SER A 180 -7.07 -1.69 10.87
C SER A 180 -7.48 -2.85 11.78
N GLU A 181 -6.60 -3.32 12.67
CA GLU A 181 -6.92 -4.36 13.65
C GLU A 181 -7.98 -3.89 14.65
N ILE A 182 -7.77 -2.74 15.31
CA ILE A 182 -8.70 -2.23 16.34
C ILE A 182 -10.05 -1.85 15.72
N ILE A 183 -10.05 -1.21 14.53
CA ILE A 183 -11.28 -0.86 13.81
C ILE A 183 -12.07 -2.12 13.40
N ARG A 184 -11.37 -3.18 12.98
CA ARG A 184 -12.03 -4.44 12.58
C ARG A 184 -12.67 -5.15 13.78
N LYS A 185 -12.11 -5.01 14.97
CA LYS A 185 -12.64 -5.61 16.21
C LYS A 185 -13.78 -4.81 16.85
N ALA A 186 -14.00 -3.58 16.39
CA ALA A 186 -15.01 -2.67 16.93
C ALA A 186 -16.44 -3.27 16.88
N LYS A 187 -17.20 -3.09 17.96
CA LYS A 187 -18.55 -3.62 18.16
C LYS A 187 -19.60 -2.53 18.36
N LYS A 188 -19.24 -1.36 18.90
CA LYS A 188 -20.17 -0.30 19.32
C LYS A 188 -19.89 1.02 18.62
N GLU A 189 -18.71 1.60 18.82
CA GLU A 189 -18.38 2.95 18.36
C GLU A 189 -16.91 3.05 17.95
N VAL A 190 -16.65 3.78 16.85
CA VAL A 190 -15.32 4.23 16.49
C VAL A 190 -15.33 5.75 16.40
N PHE A 191 -14.52 6.39 17.24
CA PHE A 191 -14.33 7.83 17.26
C PHE A 191 -12.94 8.19 16.75
N ILE A 192 -12.88 8.92 15.65
CA ILE A 192 -11.65 9.32 14.99
C ILE A 192 -11.51 10.83 15.11
N VAL A 193 -10.37 11.27 15.62
CA VAL A 193 -9.94 12.66 15.56
C VAL A 193 -8.68 12.71 14.74
N ALA A 194 -8.67 13.44 13.64
CA ALA A 194 -7.52 13.46 12.74
C ALA A 194 -7.45 14.78 11.97
N THR A 195 -6.22 15.30 11.85
CA THR A 195 -5.95 16.38 10.89
C THR A 195 -6.25 15.91 9.46
N ASP A 196 -6.45 16.84 8.54
CA ASP A 196 -6.75 16.49 7.16
C ASP A 196 -5.62 15.68 6.49
N ASP A 197 -4.37 15.98 6.81
CA ASP A 197 -3.20 15.21 6.38
C ASP A 197 -3.19 13.79 6.95
N LYS A 198 -3.51 13.61 8.24
CA LYS A 198 -3.60 12.27 8.84
C LYS A 198 -4.75 11.48 8.25
N LEU A 199 -5.91 12.11 8.10
CA LEU A 199 -7.08 11.53 7.47
C LEU A 199 -6.78 11.08 6.05
N PHE A 200 -6.05 11.90 5.28
CA PHE A 200 -5.60 11.56 3.93
C PHE A 200 -4.63 10.37 3.90
N GLN A 201 -3.70 10.28 4.85
CA GLN A 201 -2.81 9.13 5.00
C GLN A 201 -3.60 7.83 5.29
N MET A 202 -4.56 7.88 6.22
CA MET A 202 -5.41 6.73 6.55
C MET A 202 -6.29 6.30 5.38
N PHE A 203 -6.75 7.25 4.56
CA PHE A 203 -7.51 6.94 3.35
C PHE A 203 -6.66 6.17 2.33
N HIS A 204 -5.40 6.59 2.10
CA HIS A 204 -4.52 5.94 1.14
C HIS A 204 -3.99 4.57 1.61
N SER A 205 -3.87 4.37 2.92
CA SER A 205 -3.43 3.09 3.48
C SER A 205 -4.53 2.03 3.56
N GLY A 206 -5.78 2.38 3.23
CA GLY A 206 -6.94 1.49 3.31
C GLY A 206 -7.49 1.28 4.72
N VAL A 207 -6.99 2.00 5.73
CA VAL A 207 -7.50 1.94 7.11
C VAL A 207 -8.99 2.34 7.16
N LEU A 208 -9.37 3.35 6.38
CA LEU A 208 -10.75 3.85 6.34
C LEU A 208 -11.70 2.93 5.54
N ASP A 209 -11.18 2.00 4.73
CA ASP A 209 -12.02 1.03 4.02
C ASP A 209 -12.67 0.03 4.98
N GLU A 210 -11.98 -0.31 6.08
CA GLU A 210 -12.53 -1.15 7.15
C GLU A 210 -13.70 -0.47 7.88
N LEU A 211 -13.65 0.86 8.05
CA LEU A 211 -14.77 1.62 8.62
C LEU A 211 -16.01 1.50 7.74
N LYS A 212 -15.85 1.59 6.42
CA LYS A 212 -16.98 1.48 5.49
C LYS A 212 -17.64 0.11 5.52
N LYS A 213 -16.86 -0.96 5.72
CA LYS A 213 -17.40 -2.32 5.88
C LYS A 213 -18.21 -2.45 7.17
N ASN A 214 -17.78 -1.79 8.24
CA ASN A 214 -18.39 -1.90 9.57
C ASN A 214 -19.44 -0.83 9.89
N SER A 215 -19.49 0.30 9.15
CA SER A 215 -20.33 1.47 9.46
C SER A 215 -21.83 1.20 9.53
N ARG A 216 -22.30 0.09 8.92
CA ARG A 216 -23.70 -0.35 9.04
C ARG A 216 -24.03 -0.99 10.40
N ARG A 217 -23.02 -1.36 11.19
CA ARG A 217 -23.14 -2.08 12.47
C ARG A 217 -22.60 -1.29 13.65
N ILE A 218 -21.67 -0.37 13.43
CA ILE A 218 -21.02 0.43 14.48
C ILE A 218 -21.23 1.92 14.24
N ASN A 219 -21.35 2.68 15.32
CA ASN A 219 -21.47 4.14 15.26
C ASN A 219 -20.10 4.75 14.94
N VAL A 220 -19.97 5.46 13.82
CA VAL A 220 -18.72 6.12 13.44
C VAL A 220 -18.86 7.62 13.67
N LYS A 221 -17.89 8.21 14.35
CA LYS A 221 -17.80 9.67 14.53
C LYS A 221 -16.42 10.17 14.14
N LEU A 222 -16.36 11.18 13.29
CA LEU A 222 -15.14 11.77 12.79
C LEU A 222 -15.06 13.27 13.13
N LEU A 223 -13.98 13.68 13.77
CA LEU A 223 -13.64 15.09 13.97
C LEU A 223 -12.38 15.41 13.16
N THR A 224 -12.48 16.40 12.27
CA THR A 224 -11.36 16.78 11.39
C THR A 224 -11.36 18.26 11.06
N ASN A 225 -10.24 18.79 10.56
CA ASN A 225 -10.18 20.17 10.08
C ASN A 225 -10.91 20.30 8.75
N TYR A 226 -11.53 21.45 8.50
CA TYR A 226 -12.16 21.72 7.21
C TYR A 226 -11.10 21.98 6.13
N SER A 227 -11.03 21.11 5.12
CA SER A 227 -10.20 21.30 3.94
C SER A 227 -10.79 20.54 2.74
N LEU A 228 -10.30 20.83 1.53
CA LEU A 228 -10.73 20.09 0.33
C LEU A 228 -10.43 18.58 0.44
N LYS A 229 -9.32 18.22 1.09
CA LYS A 229 -8.94 16.82 1.34
C LYS A 229 -9.93 16.15 2.28
N SER A 230 -10.20 16.76 3.43
CA SER A 230 -11.10 16.16 4.43
C SER A 230 -12.54 16.06 3.90
N HIS A 231 -13.02 17.07 3.17
CA HIS A 231 -14.33 17.04 2.54
C HIS A 231 -14.46 15.94 1.47
N PHE A 232 -13.43 15.72 0.66
CA PHE A 232 -13.39 14.61 -0.31
C PHE A 232 -13.48 13.25 0.39
N ILE A 233 -12.73 13.06 1.48
CA ILE A 233 -12.67 11.79 2.21
C ILE A 233 -13.99 11.49 2.92
N VAL A 234 -14.59 12.48 3.60
CA VAL A 234 -15.91 12.34 4.24
C VAL A 234 -16.96 11.86 3.23
N LYS A 235 -16.99 12.46 2.03
CA LYS A 235 -17.88 12.03 0.94
C LYS A 235 -17.59 10.61 0.45
N LYS A 236 -16.32 10.21 0.36
CA LYS A 236 -15.92 8.86 -0.10
C LYS A 236 -16.31 7.76 0.90
N ILE A 237 -16.20 8.05 2.20
CA ILE A 237 -16.57 7.12 3.27
C ILE A 237 -18.09 7.06 3.46
N GLN A 238 -18.83 8.03 2.90
CA GLN A 238 -20.30 8.13 2.97
C GLN A 238 -20.81 8.31 4.40
N LEU A 239 -20.11 9.12 5.20
CA LEU A 239 -20.56 9.48 6.54
C LEU A 239 -21.74 10.46 6.47
N ASN A 240 -22.73 10.26 7.33
CA ASN A 240 -23.88 11.15 7.49
C ASN A 240 -23.47 12.45 8.22
N GLU A 241 -24.27 13.52 8.11
CA GLU A 241 -24.00 14.81 8.78
C GLU A 241 -23.90 14.73 10.31
N LYS A 242 -24.42 13.66 10.93
CA LYS A 242 -24.32 13.41 12.38
C LYS A 242 -23.07 12.61 12.78
N GLU A 243 -22.34 12.08 11.79
CA GLU A 243 -21.19 11.20 11.95
C GLU A 243 -19.86 11.93 11.72
N PHE A 244 -19.90 13.22 11.35
CA PHE A 244 -18.70 14.04 11.29
C PHE A 244 -18.93 15.48 11.77
N SER A 245 -17.88 16.09 12.32
CA SER A 245 -17.82 17.51 12.64
C SER A 245 -16.51 18.08 12.10
N TYR A 246 -16.57 19.34 11.65
CA TYR A 246 -15.38 20.11 11.33
C TYR A 246 -14.97 21.00 12.50
N THR A 247 -13.67 21.19 12.69
CA THR A 247 -13.12 22.09 13.70
C THR A 247 -11.98 22.92 13.14
N GLU A 248 -11.85 24.15 13.62
CA GLU A 248 -10.73 25.04 13.31
C GLU A 248 -9.61 24.94 14.35
N LEU A 249 -9.82 24.17 15.43
CA LEU A 249 -8.84 23.96 16.48
C LEU A 249 -7.68 23.08 16.01
N ASN A 250 -6.51 23.29 16.59
CA ASN A 250 -5.42 22.34 16.48
C ASN A 250 -5.78 21.08 17.27
N ILE A 251 -6.04 19.98 16.56
CA ILE A 251 -6.53 18.73 17.15
C ILE A 251 -5.42 17.68 17.23
N PRO A 252 -5.34 16.92 18.33
CA PRO A 252 -4.52 15.72 18.35
C PRO A 252 -5.10 14.68 17.38
N SER A 253 -4.25 13.84 16.82
CA SER A 253 -4.71 12.72 15.98
C SER A 253 -4.79 11.43 16.80
N PHE A 254 -5.98 10.83 16.89
CA PHE A 254 -6.18 9.54 17.55
C PHE A 254 -7.41 8.79 17.03
N ILE A 255 -7.44 7.48 17.29
CA ILE A 255 -8.59 6.59 17.06
C ILE A 255 -8.96 5.96 18.40
N LEU A 256 -10.19 6.18 18.84
CA LEU A 256 -10.79 5.54 20.02
C LEU A 256 -11.83 4.51 19.56
N VAL A 257 -11.71 3.28 20.03
CA VAL A 257 -12.61 2.17 19.68
C VAL A 257 -13.30 1.66 20.94
N ASP A 258 -14.63 1.60 20.89
CA ASP A 258 -15.54 1.04 21.91
C ASP A 258 -15.38 1.58 23.34
N GLU A 259 -14.65 2.69 23.52
CA GLU A 259 -14.17 3.15 24.83
C GLU A 259 -13.31 2.12 25.58
N GLU A 260 -12.62 1.25 24.83
CA GLU A 260 -11.79 0.15 25.35
C GLU A 260 -10.35 0.20 24.82
N GLU A 261 -10.13 0.75 23.63
CA GLU A 261 -8.80 0.88 23.03
C GLU A 261 -8.60 2.26 22.42
N ILE A 262 -7.40 2.82 22.57
CA ILE A 262 -7.00 4.04 21.88
C ILE A 262 -5.67 3.89 21.17
N LEU A 263 -5.59 4.48 19.96
CA LEU A 263 -4.37 4.65 19.19
C LEU A 263 -4.12 6.15 18.99
N PHE A 264 -3.13 6.69 19.70
CA PHE A 264 -2.63 8.06 19.52
C PHE A 264 -1.56 8.11 18.46
N PHE A 265 -1.70 8.99 17.47
CA PHE A 265 -0.62 9.27 16.52
C PHE A 265 0.31 10.33 17.10
N LEU A 266 1.57 9.95 17.25
CA LEU A 266 2.64 10.81 17.72
C LEU A 266 3.45 11.24 16.49
N GLU A 267 3.20 12.45 16.00
CA GLU A 267 4.05 13.03 14.96
C GLU A 267 5.25 13.68 15.63
N ASP A 268 6.45 13.25 15.25
CA ASP A 268 7.69 13.84 15.72
C ASP A 268 8.56 14.25 14.53
N HIS A 269 9.17 15.41 14.65
CA HIS A 269 10.07 15.98 13.67
C HIS A 269 11.50 15.85 14.19
N ILE A 270 12.08 14.66 14.06
CA ILE A 270 13.48 14.43 14.44
C ILE A 270 14.35 14.63 13.19
N ASN A 271 15.28 15.59 13.23
CA ASN A 271 16.25 15.85 12.15
C ASN A 271 15.63 16.04 10.76
N ASN A 272 14.54 16.82 10.64
CA ASN A 272 13.81 17.07 9.39
C ASN A 272 13.28 15.82 8.66
N LYS A 273 13.31 14.64 9.28
CA LYS A 273 12.66 13.42 8.80
C LYS A 273 11.40 13.19 9.62
N LYS A 274 10.26 13.05 8.94
CA LYS A 274 9.01 12.64 9.60
C LYS A 274 9.14 11.19 10.04
N GLU A 275 9.27 10.95 11.34
CA GLU A 275 9.13 9.62 11.91
C GLU A 275 7.68 9.42 12.36
N PHE A 276 7.03 8.39 11.79
CA PHE A 276 5.68 8.02 12.19
C PHE A 276 5.75 7.15 13.43
N ARG A 277 5.25 7.68 14.55
CA ARG A 277 5.06 6.91 15.78
C ARG A 277 3.59 6.93 16.17
N ALA A 278 3.16 5.90 16.86
CA ALA A 278 1.86 5.86 17.50
C ALA A 278 1.95 5.14 18.84
N MET A 279 1.09 5.51 19.77
CA MET A 279 0.92 4.84 21.04
C MET A 279 -0.44 4.16 21.07
N TRP A 280 -0.46 2.85 21.21
CA TRP A 280 -1.67 2.10 21.49
C TRP A 280 -1.74 1.79 22.99
N THR A 281 -2.94 1.91 23.58
CA THR A 281 -3.21 1.48 24.94
C THR A 281 -4.66 1.07 25.13
N ASN A 282 -4.88 0.11 26.03
CA ASN A 282 -6.18 -0.30 26.57
C ASN A 282 -6.32 0.06 28.06
N GLN A 283 -5.50 0.99 28.56
CA GLN A 283 -5.55 1.40 29.96
C GLN A 283 -6.85 2.18 30.25
N LYS A 284 -7.66 1.70 31.19
CA LYS A 284 -9.00 2.22 31.44
C LYS A 284 -9.00 3.67 31.90
N GLU A 285 -8.00 4.08 32.69
CA GLU A 285 -7.92 5.44 33.23
C GLU A 285 -7.65 6.49 32.16
N ILE A 286 -6.76 6.21 31.19
CA ILE A 286 -6.52 7.11 30.05
C ILE A 286 -7.79 7.26 29.21
N ILE A 287 -8.48 6.14 28.95
CA ILE A 287 -9.70 6.16 28.15
C ILE A 287 -10.81 6.93 28.86
N LYS A 288 -10.98 6.74 30.18
CA LYS A 288 -11.90 7.54 31.01
C LYS A 288 -11.57 9.03 30.94
N ALA A 289 -10.30 9.41 31.07
CA ALA A 289 -9.88 10.81 30.99
C ALA A 289 -10.26 11.46 29.64
N LEU A 290 -10.05 10.74 28.53
CA LEU A 290 -10.42 11.23 27.20
C LEU A 290 -11.92 11.29 26.98
N ARG A 291 -12.68 10.35 27.55
CA ARG A 291 -14.14 10.41 27.53
C ARG A 291 -14.67 11.65 28.23
N ILE A 292 -14.05 12.03 29.36
CA ILE A 292 -14.39 13.26 30.07
C ILE A 292 -14.12 14.49 29.18
N LEU A 293 -12.95 14.55 28.53
CA LEU A 293 -12.61 15.65 27.60
C LEU A 293 -13.61 15.73 26.43
N ARG A 294 -14.01 14.59 25.86
CA ARG A 294 -15.03 14.51 24.81
C ARG A 294 -16.37 15.08 25.26
N PHE A 295 -16.80 14.79 26.49
CA PHE A 295 -18.06 15.30 27.04
C PHE A 295 -18.08 16.84 27.13
N PHE A 296 -16.97 17.44 27.56
CA PHE A 296 -16.85 18.91 27.61
C PHE A 296 -16.83 19.54 26.22
N SER A 297 -16.19 18.89 25.24
CA SER A 297 -16.19 19.36 23.84
C SER A 297 -17.61 19.36 23.24
N VAL A 298 -18.39 18.29 23.45
CA VAL A 298 -19.77 18.17 22.93
C VAL A 298 -20.73 19.16 23.61
N LYS A 299 -20.53 19.47 24.90
CA LYS A 299 -21.34 20.50 25.58
C LYS A 299 -21.11 21.88 24.95
N ASN A 300 -19.85 22.27 24.73
CA ASN A 300 -19.54 23.55 24.09
C ASN A 300 -20.10 23.66 22.67
N GLU A 301 -20.15 22.57 21.91
CA GLU A 301 -20.75 22.53 20.58
C GLU A 301 -22.28 22.75 20.62
N LYS A 302 -22.97 22.18 21.62
CA LYS A 302 -24.41 22.43 21.86
C LYS A 302 -24.68 23.86 22.34
N THR A 303 -23.81 24.42 23.19
CA THR A 303 -23.92 25.81 23.66
C THR A 303 -23.63 26.79 22.53
N ALA A 304 -22.65 26.52 21.67
CA ALA A 304 -22.34 27.32 20.48
C ALA A 304 -23.46 27.27 19.42
N LYS A 305 -24.11 26.10 19.24
CA LYS A 305 -25.34 26.00 18.42
C LYS A 305 -26.50 26.79 19.02
N ARG A 306 -26.69 26.78 20.36
CA ARG A 306 -27.71 27.61 21.03
C ARG A 306 -27.44 29.11 20.90
N LEU A 307 -26.18 29.53 21.02
CA LEU A 307 -25.76 30.93 20.88
C LEU A 307 -25.94 31.46 19.45
N LYS A 308 -25.66 30.64 18.42
CA LYS A 308 -25.95 31.01 17.02
C LYS A 308 -27.44 31.10 16.70
N VAL A 309 -28.27 30.32 17.38
CA VAL A 309 -29.75 30.40 17.22
C VAL A 309 -30.30 31.62 17.96
N SER A 310 -29.73 32.02 19.10
CA SER A 310 -30.17 33.22 19.83
C SER A 310 -29.67 34.56 19.24
N MET A 311 -28.72 34.54 18.31
CA MET A 311 -28.23 35.75 17.60
C MET A 311 -28.90 35.97 16.24
N ASN A 312 -29.84 35.11 15.84
CA ASN A 312 -30.72 35.34 14.69
C ASN A 312 -32.13 35.66 15.20
N LEU A 313 -32.29 36.85 15.79
CA LEU A 313 -33.54 37.59 15.95
C LEU A 313 -33.24 39.08 15.83
#